data_AF-A0A024AIS2-F1
#
_entry.id   AF-A0A024AIS2-F1
#
_cell.length_a   1.000
_cell.length_b   1.000
_cell.length_c   1.000
_cell.angle_alpha   90.00
_cell.angle_beta   90.00
_cell.angle_gamma   90.00
#
_symmetry.space_group_name_H-M   'P 1'
#
loop_
_entity.id
_entity.type
_entity.pdbx_description
1 polymer ?
#
loop_
_entity_poly.entity_id
_entity_poly.type
_entity_poly.pdbx_seq_one_letter_code
_entity_poly.pdbx_strand_id
1 'polypeptide(L)'
;PAQIAGCKTVVLATPPSQDGSICKEVLYCAKKAGVTHILKAGGAQAISAMAWGTLSCPKVEKIFGPGNQYVTAAKMILQNSEAMVSIDTPAGPSEVLVIADQYSNPVHIAADLLSQAEHGPDSQVVLVIAGDGVDVAAIEKEISKQCQSLPRR
;
A
#
# COMPACT_ATOMS: atom_id res chain seq x y z
N PRO A 1 -0.89 2.35 -15.25
CA PRO A 1 -2.07 3.14 -15.66
C PRO A 1 -1.72 4.52 -16.22
N ALA A 2 -0.89 5.31 -15.54
CA ALA A 2 -0.52 6.67 -15.97
C ALA A 2 0.08 6.73 -17.40
N GLN A 3 0.94 5.77 -17.76
CA GLN A 3 1.50 5.66 -19.11
C GLN A 3 0.42 5.46 -20.18
N ILE A 4 -0.53 4.54 -19.93
CA ILE A 4 -1.64 4.25 -20.84
C ILE A 4 -2.53 5.49 -21.00
N ALA A 5 -2.76 6.22 -19.91
CA ALA A 5 -3.52 7.47 -19.91
C ALA A 5 -2.79 8.64 -20.59
N GLY A 6 -1.52 8.49 -20.96
CA GLY A 6 -0.75 9.54 -21.63
C GLY A 6 -0.37 10.71 -20.72
N CYS A 7 -0.24 10.50 -19.40
CA CYS A 7 0.18 11.55 -18.48
C CYS A 7 1.59 12.06 -18.84
N LYS A 8 1.71 13.36 -19.15
CA LYS A 8 2.97 13.98 -19.58
C LYS A 8 4.02 14.03 -18.47
N THR A 9 3.59 14.29 -17.24
CA THR A 9 4.45 14.36 -16.06
C THR A 9 4.00 13.32 -15.06
N VAL A 10 4.90 12.39 -14.72
CA VAL A 10 4.66 11.34 -13.72
C VAL A 10 5.81 11.40 -12.74
N VAL A 11 5.53 11.85 -11.52
CA VAL A 11 6.49 11.92 -10.41
C VAL A 11 6.27 10.70 -9.52
N LEU A 12 7.31 9.89 -9.33
CA LEU A 12 7.31 8.77 -8.38
C LEU A 12 8.11 9.16 -7.14
N ALA A 13 7.41 9.32 -6.02
CA ALA A 13 8.04 9.53 -4.73
C ALA A 13 8.38 8.18 -4.07
N THR A 14 9.64 8.03 -3.65
CA THR A 14 10.09 6.86 -2.88
C THR A 14 11.14 7.31 -1.87
N PRO A 15 11.02 6.95 -0.58
CA PRO A 15 12.07 7.21 0.38
C PRO A 15 13.34 6.44 -0.04
N PRO A 16 14.53 7.04 0.08
CA PRO A 16 15.77 6.34 -0.19
C PRO A 16 16.10 5.34 0.94
N SER A 17 16.96 4.39 0.63
CA SER A 17 17.66 3.57 1.60
C SER A 17 18.58 4.42 2.49
N GLN A 18 19.09 3.85 3.58
CA GLN A 18 19.99 4.57 4.51
C GLN A 18 21.26 5.11 3.84
N ASP A 19 21.73 4.47 2.77
CA ASP A 19 22.87 4.90 1.95
C ASP A 19 22.50 5.95 0.88
N GLY A 20 21.25 6.42 0.83
CA GLY A 20 20.76 7.38 -0.17
C GLY A 20 20.40 6.78 -1.53
N SER A 21 20.53 5.45 -1.69
CA SER A 21 20.15 4.74 -2.91
C SER A 21 18.63 4.55 -2.99
N ILE A 22 18.13 4.23 -4.19
CA ILE A 22 16.76 3.75 -4.38
C ILE A 22 16.85 2.28 -4.75
N CYS A 23 15.92 1.47 -4.26
CA CYS A 23 15.73 0.09 -4.68
C CYS A 23 15.75 -0.04 -6.22
N LYS A 24 16.68 -0.85 -6.74
CA LYS A 24 16.92 -1.00 -8.18
C LYS A 24 15.71 -1.55 -8.93
N GLU A 25 14.92 -2.39 -8.27
CA GLU A 25 13.67 -2.95 -8.77
C GLU A 25 12.63 -1.85 -8.97
N VAL A 26 12.52 -0.89 -8.03
CA VAL A 26 11.64 0.29 -8.16
C VAL A 26 12.08 1.14 -9.35
N LEU A 27 13.38 1.40 -9.51
CA LEU A 27 13.91 2.17 -10.64
C LEU A 27 13.65 1.49 -11.99
N TYR A 28 13.83 0.17 -12.07
CA TYR A 28 13.53 -0.60 -13.27
C TYR A 28 12.05 -0.49 -13.65
N CYS A 29 11.14 -0.72 -12.68
CA CYS A 29 9.71 -0.62 -12.89
C CYS A 29 9.29 0.80 -13.29
N ALA A 30 9.84 1.82 -12.63
CA ALA A 30 9.58 3.22 -12.96
C ALA A 30 9.98 3.55 -14.40
N LYS A 31 11.19 3.15 -14.81
CA LYS A 31 11.68 3.33 -16.19
C LYS A 31 10.80 2.61 -17.20
N LYS A 32 10.44 1.36 -16.93
CA LYS A 32 9.59 0.53 -17.81
C LYS A 32 8.18 1.13 -17.97
N ALA A 33 7.64 1.70 -16.89
CA ALA A 33 6.31 2.33 -16.86
C ALA A 33 6.30 3.80 -17.33
N GLY A 34 7.43 4.34 -17.81
CA GLY A 34 7.48 5.71 -18.35
C GLY A 34 7.36 6.82 -17.30
N VAL A 35 7.81 6.58 -16.06
CA VAL A 35 7.92 7.63 -15.03
C VAL A 35 8.93 8.69 -15.49
N THR A 36 8.57 9.97 -15.37
CA THR A 36 9.42 11.07 -15.86
C THR A 36 10.34 11.65 -14.80
N HIS A 37 9.93 11.63 -13.53
CA HIS A 37 10.71 12.16 -12.42
C HIS A 37 10.69 11.20 -11.23
N ILE A 38 11.82 11.10 -10.54
CA ILE A 38 11.96 10.34 -9.30
C ILE A 38 12.23 11.32 -8.16
N LEU A 39 11.31 11.37 -7.19
CA LEU A 39 11.47 12.14 -5.96
C LEU A 39 11.99 11.22 -4.86
N LYS A 40 13.24 11.43 -4.43
CA LYS A 40 13.87 10.69 -3.32
C LYS A 40 13.39 11.18 -1.95
N ALA A 41 12.09 11.07 -1.70
CA ALA A 41 11.48 11.41 -0.42
C ALA A 41 10.27 10.51 -0.16
N GLY A 42 9.94 10.31 1.12
CA GLY A 42 8.72 9.63 1.57
C GLY A 42 7.90 10.51 2.52
N GLY A 43 6.84 9.96 3.10
CA GLY A 43 6.05 10.63 4.14
C GLY A 43 5.26 11.85 3.64
N ALA A 44 4.71 12.61 4.59
CA ALA A 44 3.90 13.81 4.32
C ALA A 44 4.67 14.88 3.54
N GLN A 45 5.98 15.00 3.77
CA GLN A 45 6.85 15.94 3.07
C GLN A 45 6.96 15.66 1.57
N ALA A 46 6.95 14.40 1.15
CA ALA A 46 6.94 14.05 -0.27
C ALA A 46 5.59 14.38 -0.92
N ILE A 47 4.49 14.14 -0.21
CA ILE A 47 3.14 14.50 -0.68
C ILE A 47 3.03 16.02 -0.84
N SER A 48 3.51 16.79 0.14
CA SER A 48 3.54 18.26 0.09
C SER A 48 4.40 18.77 -1.08
N ALA A 49 5.60 18.22 -1.27
CA ALA A 49 6.48 18.59 -2.37
C ALA A 49 5.85 18.36 -3.75
N MET A 50 5.10 17.26 -3.94
CA MET A 50 4.38 17.01 -5.19
C MET A 50 3.15 17.91 -5.35
N ALA A 51 2.40 18.17 -4.28
CA ALA A 51 1.19 18.98 -4.30
C ALA A 51 1.48 20.46 -4.64
N TRP A 52 2.48 21.04 -3.98
CA TRP A 52 2.85 22.45 -4.14
C TRP A 52 3.90 22.67 -5.24
N GLY A 53 4.67 21.64 -5.56
CA GLY A 53 5.92 21.80 -6.30
C GLY A 53 7.03 22.37 -5.43
N THR A 54 8.28 22.15 -5.85
CA THR A 54 9.47 22.78 -5.25
C THR A 54 10.41 23.24 -6.36
N LEU A 55 11.59 23.76 -6.00
CA LEU A 55 12.64 24.09 -6.98
C LEU A 55 13.03 22.90 -7.87
N SER A 56 12.91 21.67 -7.38
CA SER A 56 13.32 20.44 -8.09
C SER A 56 12.22 19.41 -8.27
N CYS A 57 11.08 19.55 -7.59
CA CYS A 57 9.93 18.66 -7.72
C CYS A 57 8.84 19.36 -8.54
N PRO A 58 8.42 18.80 -9.69
CA PRO A 58 7.28 19.32 -10.43
C PRO A 58 6.01 19.28 -9.56
N LYS A 59 5.19 20.33 -9.68
CA LYS A 59 3.82 20.32 -9.16
C LYS A 59 2.99 19.29 -9.94
N VAL A 60 2.19 18.48 -9.24
CA VAL A 60 1.23 17.56 -9.85
C VAL A 60 -0.21 18.01 -9.60
N GLU A 61 -1.14 17.50 -10.39
CA GLU A 61 -2.58 17.81 -10.29
C GLU A 61 -3.36 16.72 -9.53
N LYS A 62 -2.79 15.51 -9.46
CA LYS A 62 -3.38 14.39 -8.70
C LYS A 62 -2.29 13.51 -8.08
N ILE A 63 -2.45 13.18 -6.80
CA ILE A 63 -1.53 12.31 -6.06
C ILE A 63 -2.17 10.94 -5.85
N PHE A 64 -1.37 9.90 -6.10
CA PHE A 64 -1.80 8.50 -6.02
C PHE A 64 -0.93 7.72 -5.03
N GLY A 65 -1.48 6.60 -4.56
CA GLY A 65 -0.71 5.52 -3.95
C GLY A 65 -0.98 5.33 -2.46
N PRO A 66 -0.69 4.12 -1.96
CA PRO A 66 -0.83 3.79 -0.56
C PRO A 66 0.32 4.38 0.27
N GLY A 67 0.12 4.41 1.58
CA GLY A 67 1.14 4.77 2.54
C GLY A 67 0.60 4.59 3.96
N ASN A 68 1.45 4.84 4.95
CA ASN A 68 1.00 4.86 6.34
C ASN A 68 -0.01 6.00 6.60
N GLN A 69 -0.61 5.99 7.79
CA GLN A 69 -1.57 7.00 8.23
C GLN A 69 -1.11 8.46 8.02
N TYR A 70 0.19 8.76 8.12
CA TYR A 70 0.70 10.12 7.92
C TYR A 70 0.70 10.54 6.45
N VAL A 71 1.03 9.62 5.54
CA VAL A 71 0.91 9.84 4.10
C VAL A 71 -0.54 10.05 3.71
N THR A 72 -1.44 9.21 4.22
CA THR A 72 -2.88 9.32 3.96
C THR A 72 -3.47 10.61 4.52
N ALA A 73 -3.12 11.00 5.75
CA ALA A 73 -3.55 12.27 6.33
C ALA A 73 -3.03 13.47 5.51
N ALA A 74 -1.77 13.45 5.06
CA ALA A 74 -1.21 14.51 4.21
C ALA A 74 -1.97 14.63 2.89
N LYS A 75 -2.28 13.51 2.23
CA LYS A 75 -3.13 13.47 1.03
C LYS A 75 -4.51 14.09 1.30
N MET A 76 -5.15 13.72 2.41
CA MET A 76 -6.47 14.22 2.80
C MET A 76 -6.50 15.71 3.13
N ILE A 77 -5.43 16.25 3.72
CA ILE A 77 -5.28 17.69 3.99
C ILE A 77 -5.10 18.44 2.67
N LEU A 78 -4.19 17.97 1.82
CA LEU A 78 -3.78 18.71 0.61
C LEU A 78 -4.89 18.78 -0.44
N GLN A 79 -5.77 17.78 -0.54
CA GLN A 79 -6.93 17.89 -1.44
C GLN A 79 -7.90 19.03 -1.10
N ASN A 80 -7.87 19.53 0.15
CA ASN A 80 -8.70 20.63 0.63
C ASN A 80 -7.91 21.95 0.73
N SER A 81 -6.70 22.00 0.17
CA SER A 81 -5.81 23.15 0.24
C SER A 81 -5.79 23.96 -1.06
N GLU A 82 -5.24 25.17 -1.02
CA GLU A 82 -4.99 26.01 -2.20
C GLU A 82 -3.93 25.44 -3.16
N ALA A 83 -3.38 24.25 -2.90
CA ALA A 83 -2.46 23.56 -3.80
C ALA A 83 -3.12 23.12 -5.12
N MET A 84 -4.46 23.14 -5.18
CA MET A 84 -5.24 22.71 -6.36
C MET A 84 -4.81 21.31 -6.82
N VAL A 85 -4.84 20.36 -5.89
CA VAL A 85 -4.44 18.97 -6.11
C VAL A 85 -5.60 18.06 -5.69
N SER A 86 -5.82 16.98 -6.43
CA SER A 86 -6.76 15.92 -6.03
C SER A 86 -6.00 14.67 -5.58
N ILE A 87 -6.70 13.72 -4.95
CA ILE A 87 -6.13 12.42 -4.59
C ILE A 87 -6.97 11.30 -5.19
N ASP A 88 -6.42 10.09 -5.24
CA ASP A 88 -7.17 8.88 -5.59
C ASP A 88 -8.19 8.53 -4.51
N THR A 89 -7.72 7.96 -3.39
CA THR A 89 -8.54 7.57 -2.25
C THR A 89 -7.72 7.71 -0.97
N PRO A 90 -8.39 7.87 0.20
CA PRO A 90 -7.76 7.60 1.48
C PRO A 90 -7.44 6.11 1.55
N ALA A 91 -6.21 5.74 1.21
CA ALA A 91 -5.74 4.37 1.37
C ALA A 91 -5.51 4.14 2.87
N GLY A 92 -6.36 3.33 3.49
CA GLY A 92 -6.18 2.87 4.87
C GLY A 92 -5.07 1.81 4.97
N PRO A 93 -4.86 1.26 6.18
CA PRO A 93 -4.07 0.06 6.35
C PRO A 93 -4.55 -1.09 5.45
N SER A 94 -3.73 -2.12 5.30
CA SER A 94 -4.10 -3.26 4.47
C SER A 94 -5.19 -4.07 5.17
N GLU A 95 -6.22 -4.45 4.44
CA GLU A 95 -7.35 -5.20 4.96
C GLU A 95 -7.69 -6.38 4.04
N VAL A 96 -8.14 -7.49 4.62
CA VAL A 96 -8.77 -8.59 3.87
C VAL A 96 -9.92 -9.18 4.65
N LEU A 97 -11.02 -9.45 3.95
CA LEU A 97 -12.14 -10.24 4.43
C LEU A 97 -12.19 -11.54 3.62
N VAL A 98 -12.00 -12.66 4.30
CA VAL A 98 -12.11 -14.00 3.71
C VAL A 98 -13.48 -14.57 4.08
N ILE A 99 -14.24 -15.02 3.10
CA ILE A 99 -15.47 -15.79 3.31
C ILE A 99 -15.15 -17.25 3.04
N ALA A 100 -15.36 -18.11 4.03
CA ALA A 100 -15.03 -19.53 3.95
C ALA A 100 -16.22 -20.42 4.32
N ASP A 101 -16.42 -21.48 3.56
CA ASP A 101 -17.41 -22.54 3.81
C ASP A 101 -16.73 -23.88 4.10
N GLN A 102 -17.52 -24.95 4.30
CA GLN A 102 -17.00 -26.28 4.65
C GLN A 102 -16.06 -26.92 3.60
N TYR A 103 -16.05 -26.41 2.36
CA TYR A 103 -15.17 -26.92 1.30
C TYR A 103 -13.82 -26.18 1.27
N SER A 104 -13.70 -25.12 2.05
CA SER A 104 -12.51 -24.28 2.10
C SER A 104 -11.40 -24.95 2.93
N ASN A 105 -10.17 -24.96 2.42
CA ASN A 105 -9.05 -25.59 3.10
C ASN A 105 -8.53 -24.69 4.25
N PRO A 106 -8.51 -25.17 5.51
CA PRO A 106 -8.01 -24.40 6.65
C PRO A 106 -6.60 -23.82 6.46
N VAL A 107 -5.74 -24.54 5.73
CA VAL A 107 -4.37 -24.11 5.44
C VAL A 107 -4.33 -22.88 4.54
N HIS A 108 -5.22 -22.82 3.54
CA HIS A 108 -5.27 -21.69 2.62
C HIS A 108 -5.93 -20.49 3.28
N ILE A 109 -7.00 -20.70 4.07
CA ILE A 109 -7.65 -19.61 4.82
C ILE A 109 -6.66 -18.93 5.76
N ALA A 110 -5.89 -19.72 6.52
CA ALA A 110 -4.88 -19.18 7.42
C ALA A 110 -3.80 -18.37 6.66
N ALA A 111 -3.31 -18.91 5.54
CA ALA A 111 -2.31 -18.23 4.71
C ALA A 111 -2.83 -16.92 4.13
N ASP A 112 -4.08 -16.89 3.64
CA ASP A 112 -4.70 -15.70 3.06
C ASP A 112 -4.87 -14.59 4.11
N LEU A 113 -5.33 -14.94 5.32
CA LEU A 113 -5.42 -13.99 6.43
C LEU A 113 -4.04 -13.45 6.81
N LEU A 114 -3.05 -14.32 6.97
CA LEU A 114 -1.70 -13.90 7.34
C LEU A 114 -1.00 -13.06 6.25
N SER A 115 -1.37 -13.25 4.98
CA SER A 115 -0.79 -12.51 3.85
C SER A 115 -0.99 -10.99 3.93
N GLN A 116 -2.11 -10.53 4.50
CA GLN A 116 -2.32 -9.10 4.76
C GLN A 116 -1.88 -8.70 6.17
N ALA A 117 -2.00 -9.59 7.15
CA ALA A 117 -1.56 -9.29 8.51
C ALA A 117 -0.05 -8.95 8.59
N GLU A 118 0.79 -9.55 7.73
CA GLU A 118 2.23 -9.29 7.71
C GLU A 118 2.63 -7.89 7.21
N HIS A 119 1.69 -7.12 6.64
CA HIS A 119 1.97 -5.78 6.12
C HIS A 119 2.30 -4.77 7.24
N GLY A 120 1.72 -4.94 8.43
CA GLY A 120 2.00 -4.07 9.55
C GLY A 120 0.99 -4.21 10.69
N PRO A 121 1.34 -3.70 11.89
CA PRO A 121 0.49 -3.79 13.09
C PRO A 121 -0.83 -3.00 12.99
N ASP A 122 -0.96 -2.15 11.98
CA ASP A 122 -2.18 -1.41 11.64
C ASP A 122 -3.11 -2.17 10.68
N SER A 123 -2.71 -3.33 10.15
CA SER A 123 -3.52 -4.14 9.24
C SER A 123 -4.63 -4.88 9.99
N GLN A 124 -5.77 -5.09 9.32
CA GLN A 124 -6.91 -5.79 9.91
C GLN A 124 -7.41 -6.90 8.99
N VAL A 125 -7.62 -8.10 9.55
CA VAL A 125 -8.10 -9.26 8.79
C VAL A 125 -9.34 -9.85 9.44
N VAL A 126 -10.29 -10.25 8.61
CA VAL A 126 -11.60 -10.76 9.06
C VAL A 126 -11.92 -12.06 8.35
N LEU A 127 -12.30 -13.08 9.11
CA LEU A 127 -12.82 -14.33 8.59
C LEU A 127 -14.34 -14.39 8.84
N VAL A 128 -15.11 -14.59 7.77
CA VAL A 128 -16.55 -14.84 7.83
C VAL A 128 -16.81 -16.29 7.45
N ILE A 129 -17.38 -17.05 8.36
CA ILE A 129 -17.78 -18.43 8.12
C ILE A 129 -19.17 -18.46 7.52
N ALA A 130 -19.30 -19.08 6.35
CA ALA A 130 -20.56 -19.22 5.64
C ALA A 130 -21.10 -20.65 5.78
N GLY A 131 -22.21 -20.78 6.53
CA GLY A 131 -22.89 -22.05 6.75
C GLY A 131 -22.25 -22.90 7.86
N ASP A 132 -22.63 -24.18 7.88
CA ASP A 132 -22.16 -25.15 8.87
C ASP A 132 -20.97 -25.98 8.33
N GLY A 133 -20.31 -26.73 9.22
CA GLY A 133 -19.30 -27.72 8.82
C GLY A 133 -17.88 -27.18 8.65
N VAL A 134 -17.64 -25.90 8.92
CA VAL A 134 -16.28 -25.32 8.94
C VAL A 134 -15.55 -25.66 10.23
N ASP A 135 -14.37 -26.25 10.13
CA ASP A 135 -13.49 -26.54 11.27
C ASP A 135 -12.68 -25.28 11.65
N VAL A 136 -13.26 -24.45 12.51
CA VAL A 136 -12.63 -23.22 13.02
C VAL A 136 -11.35 -23.51 13.81
N ALA A 137 -11.34 -24.60 14.58
CA ALA A 137 -10.20 -24.97 15.40
C ALA A 137 -8.99 -25.34 14.52
N ALA A 138 -9.22 -26.02 13.39
CA ALA A 138 -8.17 -26.28 12.41
C ALA A 138 -7.60 -24.98 11.81
N ILE A 139 -8.45 -23.99 11.53
CA ILE A 139 -8.02 -22.68 11.01
C ILE A 139 -7.16 -21.94 12.05
N GLU A 140 -7.62 -21.82 13.29
CA GLU A 140 -6.88 -21.14 14.37
C GLU A 140 -5.52 -21.79 14.66
N LYS A 141 -5.47 -23.13 14.63
CA LYS A 141 -4.23 -23.90 14.79
C LYS A 141 -3.24 -23.57 13.68
N GLU A 142 -3.72 -23.49 12.44
CA GLU A 142 -2.86 -23.23 11.30
C GLU A 142 -2.43 -21.76 11.23
N ILE A 143 -3.28 -20.81 11.62
CA ILE A 143 -2.88 -19.40 11.83
C ILE A 143 -1.73 -19.33 12.84
N SER A 144 -1.89 -19.97 14.01
CA SER A 144 -0.87 -19.95 15.06
C SER A 144 0.45 -20.55 14.59
N LYS A 145 0.39 -21.69 13.90
CA LYS A 145 1.55 -22.41 13.38
C LYS A 145 2.28 -21.63 12.28
N GLN A 146 1.54 -21.12 11.30
CA GLN A 146 2.14 -20.36 10.19
C GLN A 146 2.72 -19.04 10.68
N CYS A 147 2.00 -18.29 11.52
CA CYS A 147 2.45 -17.01 12.06
C CYS A 147 3.80 -17.14 12.79
N GLN A 148 4.00 -18.19 13.59
CA GLN A 148 5.27 -18.44 14.29
C GLN A 148 6.45 -18.68 13.36
N SER A 149 6.22 -19.11 12.12
CA SER A 149 7.26 -19.37 11.12
C SER A 149 7.57 -18.16 10.24
N LEU A 150 6.79 -17.07 10.33
CA LEU A 150 6.97 -15.89 9.50
C LEU A 150 8.03 -14.93 10.08
N PRO A 151 8.87 -14.30 9.24
CA PRO A 151 9.84 -13.30 9.68
C PRO A 151 9.20 -12.03 10.28
N ARG A 152 7.94 -11.77 9.93
CA ARG A 152 7.15 -10.57 10.29
C ARG A 152 5.91 -10.94 11.11
N ARG A 153 6.13 -11.67 12.21
CA ARG A 153 5.10 -12.03 13.19
C ARG A 153 4.62 -10.84 14.02
#